data_AF-A0A534KWF5-F1
#
_entry.id   AF-A0A534KWF5-F1
#
_cell.length_a   1.000
_cell.length_b   1.000
_cell.length_c   1.000
_cell.angle_alpha   90.00
_cell.angle_beta   90.00
_cell.angle_gamma   90.00
#
_symmetry.space_group_name_H-M   'P 1'
#
loop_
_entity.id
_entity.type
_entity.pdbx_description
1 polymer ?
#
loop_
_entity_poly.entity_id
_entity_poly.type
_entity_poly.pdbx_seq_one_letter_code
_entity_poly.pdbx_strand_id
1 'polypeptide(L)'
;MMRVRYEGGILVQEALKEVILDPARKTPGSIVSHGHMDHLTSGGIMTPQTVAVLKVRRGGTGQSLPYGKEIELNGFRVVLKDAGHVFGSAMVRVDDLLYTGDFNPEGGATCGRAQPEFVRDLIVDATYGRPGYNFPPKHDVESDLLNWLEMELANGPVALGGYEFGKSQELIALVNRLGVEVAVSDKIADLYGPYGVKLQYRRLSELEESERNDPRAYVLPPGWLRPPLDDSVSWLGSIGLKTAYVSGWCAFFDYTGRYGLDAQFPLSDHGDFEDVMTFIEACRPRKVYTEGNSVVVKLSDGEDLVPSLEAAAQKHRIESGSVVWGIGMLQDFEIGFFGPNGYEKTPFAERHELLALHGSIAMRADPKLHLHVTLGRRDHSAIGGHLFRAKTAVVNEIQLARFDTIHFNRRLNEKTGLRELVFD
;
A
#
# COMPACT_ATOMS: atom_id res chain seq x y z
N MET A 1 10.23 28.00 -9.41
CA MET A 1 8.94 27.36 -9.14
C MET A 1 9.21 25.89 -8.94
N MET A 2 8.89 25.39 -7.76
CA MET A 2 9.09 24.00 -7.39
C MET A 2 8.21 23.08 -8.24
N ARG A 3 8.80 21.99 -8.72
CA ARG A 3 8.13 20.91 -9.45
C ARG A 3 8.27 19.63 -8.64
N VAL A 4 7.19 18.87 -8.58
CA VAL A 4 7.12 17.55 -7.93
C VAL A 4 6.72 16.55 -9.01
N ARG A 5 7.48 15.45 -9.15
CA ARG A 5 7.18 14.34 -10.05
C ARG A 5 7.68 13.02 -9.47
N TYR A 6 7.14 11.90 -9.94
CA TYR A 6 7.60 10.58 -9.53
C TYR A 6 8.63 10.01 -10.52
N GLU A 7 9.89 9.89 -10.10
CA GLU A 7 11.01 9.42 -10.92
C GLU A 7 11.93 8.51 -10.09
N GLY A 8 11.50 7.25 -9.91
CA GLY A 8 12.21 6.31 -9.01
C GLY A 8 12.20 6.74 -7.55
N GLY A 9 11.17 7.48 -7.15
CA GLY A 9 10.99 8.21 -5.89
C GLY A 9 10.29 9.54 -6.17
N ILE A 10 9.90 10.29 -5.14
CA ILE A 10 9.31 11.62 -5.31
C ILE A 10 10.45 12.62 -5.51
N LEU A 11 10.63 13.10 -6.74
CA LEU A 11 11.61 14.11 -7.08
C LEU A 11 11.01 15.51 -6.88
N VAL A 12 11.62 16.27 -5.97
CA VAL A 12 11.35 17.68 -5.74
C VAL A 12 12.47 18.50 -6.38
N GLN A 13 12.12 19.36 -7.33
CA GLN A 13 13.07 20.13 -8.11
C GLN A 13 12.71 21.63 -8.13
N GLU A 14 13.70 22.51 -7.90
CA GLU A 14 13.56 23.95 -8.07
C GLU A 14 14.81 24.55 -8.70
N ALA A 15 14.66 25.08 -9.92
CA ALA A 15 15.79 25.50 -10.75
C ALA A 15 16.81 24.36 -10.94
N LEU A 16 18.03 24.51 -10.43
CA LEU A 16 19.08 23.49 -10.48
C LEU A 16 19.14 22.61 -9.22
N LYS A 17 18.29 22.86 -8.21
CA LYS A 17 18.23 22.08 -6.97
C LYS A 17 17.34 20.85 -7.17
N GLU A 18 17.74 19.72 -6.63
CA GLU A 18 16.95 18.49 -6.62
C GLU A 18 17.12 17.70 -5.31
N VAL A 19 16.03 17.11 -4.83
CA VAL A 19 16.04 16.13 -3.75
C VAL A 19 15.01 15.05 -4.05
N ILE A 20 15.35 13.79 -3.77
CA ILE A 20 14.46 12.65 -3.93
C ILE A 20 14.00 12.19 -2.55
N LEU A 21 12.69 12.06 -2.38
CA LEU A 21 12.02 11.50 -1.21
C LEU A 21 11.58 10.07 -1.54
N ASP A 22 11.79 9.14 -0.62
CA ASP A 22 11.45 7.72 -0.72
C ASP A 22 11.85 7.09 -2.07
N PRO A 23 13.16 7.02 -2.36
CA PRO A 23 13.61 6.46 -3.61
C PRO A 23 13.34 4.95 -3.68
N ALA A 24 12.97 4.46 -4.86
CA ALA A 24 12.74 3.04 -5.13
C ALA A 24 14.04 2.19 -5.08
N ARG A 25 15.21 2.83 -5.09
CA ARG A 25 16.53 2.19 -5.05
C ARG A 25 17.53 3.03 -4.26
N LYS A 26 18.64 2.40 -3.84
CA LYS A 26 19.75 3.07 -3.15
C LYS A 26 20.18 4.33 -3.91
N THR A 27 19.91 5.48 -3.32
CA THR A 27 20.18 6.81 -3.91
C THR A 27 20.81 7.68 -2.83
N PRO A 28 22.14 7.82 -2.78
CA PRO A 28 22.80 8.68 -1.81
C PRO A 28 22.28 10.13 -1.90
N GLY A 29 22.08 10.79 -0.75
CA GLY A 29 21.54 12.15 -0.72
C GLY A 29 20.02 12.24 -0.94
N SER A 30 19.31 11.11 -0.95
CA SER A 30 17.86 11.04 -0.83
C SER A 30 17.40 11.11 0.62
N ILE A 31 16.10 11.25 0.83
CA ILE A 31 15.46 11.18 2.14
C ILE A 31 14.55 9.95 2.18
N VAL A 32 14.60 9.18 3.26
CA VAL A 32 13.71 8.05 3.52
C VAL A 32 12.81 8.40 4.71
N SER A 33 11.50 8.38 4.49
CA SER A 33 10.47 8.76 5.46
C SER A 33 10.39 7.75 6.60
N HIS A 34 10.34 6.45 6.31
CA HIS A 34 10.10 5.42 7.33
C HIS A 34 10.57 4.01 6.95
N GLY A 35 10.32 3.06 7.86
CA GLY A 35 10.86 1.71 7.86
C GLY A 35 10.05 0.62 7.16
N HIS A 36 8.99 0.94 6.41
CA HIS A 36 8.29 -0.05 5.58
C HIS A 36 9.05 -0.36 4.30
N MET A 37 8.87 -1.57 3.78
CA MET A 37 9.77 -2.14 2.77
C MET A 37 9.70 -1.47 1.39
N ASP A 38 8.54 -0.89 1.09
CA ASP A 38 8.21 -0.07 -0.07
C ASP A 38 8.84 1.33 -0.06
N HIS A 39 9.26 1.83 1.11
CA HIS A 39 9.99 3.11 1.25
C HIS A 39 11.48 2.92 1.62
N LEU A 40 11.78 1.88 2.41
CA LEU A 40 13.06 1.71 3.08
C LEU A 40 14.18 1.33 2.10
N THR A 41 15.14 2.23 1.91
CA THR A 41 16.35 1.98 1.12
C THR A 41 17.63 2.38 1.86
N SER A 42 18.76 1.82 1.42
CA SER A 42 20.08 2.12 1.96
C SER A 42 20.65 3.41 1.35
N GLY A 43 21.50 4.12 2.08
CA GLY A 43 22.25 5.30 1.63
C GLY A 43 21.51 6.64 1.75
N GLY A 44 20.23 6.64 2.11
CA GLY A 44 19.44 7.86 2.32
C GLY A 44 19.67 8.51 3.70
N ILE A 45 19.10 9.71 3.87
CA ILE A 45 18.98 10.43 5.13
C ILE A 45 17.63 10.06 5.76
N MET A 46 17.63 9.69 7.04
CA MET A 46 16.43 9.21 7.74
C MET A 46 16.57 9.42 9.25
N THR A 47 15.50 9.20 10.00
CA THR A 47 15.57 9.30 11.47
C THR A 47 16.52 8.25 12.07
N PRO A 48 17.12 8.50 13.25
CA PRO A 48 17.94 7.50 13.94
C PRO A 48 17.20 6.16 14.14
N GLN A 49 15.91 6.23 14.42
CA GLN A 49 15.00 5.09 14.54
C GLN A 49 14.92 4.31 13.23
N THR A 50 14.67 4.99 12.10
CA THR A 50 14.61 4.36 10.77
C THR A 50 15.98 3.78 10.36
N VAL A 51 17.11 4.37 10.78
CA VAL A 51 18.44 3.75 10.61
C VAL A 51 18.54 2.42 11.37
N ALA A 52 18.00 2.33 12.59
CA ALA A 52 17.98 1.09 13.36
C ALA A 52 17.12 0.02 12.66
N VAL A 53 15.95 0.42 12.14
CA VAL A 53 15.08 -0.46 11.34
C VAL A 53 15.80 -0.95 10.08
N LEU A 54 16.47 -0.06 9.35
CA LEU A 54 17.24 -0.40 8.13
C LEU A 54 18.30 -1.46 8.38
N LYS A 55 19.03 -1.34 9.49
CA LYS A 55 20.09 -2.29 9.87
C LYS A 55 19.51 -3.69 10.08
N VAL A 56 18.40 -3.80 10.81
CA VAL A 56 17.79 -5.11 11.11
C VAL A 56 17.09 -5.70 9.89
N ARG A 57 16.31 -4.91 9.17
CA ARG A 57 15.43 -5.42 8.10
C ARG A 57 16.13 -5.60 6.75
N ARG A 58 17.18 -4.83 6.46
CA ARG A 58 17.90 -4.86 5.17
C ARG A 58 19.43 -4.96 5.28
N GLY A 59 20.02 -4.91 6.47
CA GLY A 59 21.48 -4.89 6.63
C GLY A 59 22.15 -3.63 6.04
N GLY A 60 21.38 -2.54 5.89
CA GLY A 60 21.83 -1.32 5.22
C GLY A 60 22.45 -0.27 6.15
N THR A 61 22.95 0.81 5.55
CA THR A 61 23.44 1.99 6.26
C THR A 61 22.75 3.24 5.74
N GLY A 62 22.61 4.25 6.58
CA GLY A 62 21.97 5.52 6.23
C GLY A 62 22.51 6.63 7.13
N GLN A 63 22.30 7.87 6.71
CA GLN A 63 22.65 9.04 7.51
C GLN A 63 21.51 9.37 8.46
N SER A 64 21.79 9.43 9.76
CA SER A 64 20.79 9.76 10.77
C SER A 64 20.56 11.28 10.84
N LEU A 65 19.29 11.69 10.83
CA LEU A 65 18.85 13.07 11.08
C LEU A 65 17.74 13.05 12.13
N PRO A 66 18.00 13.48 13.38
CA PRO A 66 16.97 13.57 14.41
C PRO A 66 15.86 14.55 14.03
N TYR A 67 14.65 14.32 14.56
CA TYR A 67 13.52 15.23 14.36
C TYR A 67 13.85 16.67 14.75
N GLY A 68 13.34 17.63 13.97
CA GLY A 68 13.51 19.07 14.19
C GLY A 68 14.93 19.59 13.91
N LYS A 69 15.88 18.74 13.54
CA LYS A 69 17.20 19.19 13.07
C LYS A 69 17.13 19.55 11.59
N GLU A 70 17.68 20.71 11.27
CA GLU A 70 17.76 21.23 9.90
C GLU A 70 19.11 20.87 9.28
N ILE A 71 19.08 20.50 8.01
CA ILE A 71 20.27 20.36 7.16
C ILE A 71 20.07 21.11 5.85
N GLU A 72 21.17 21.49 5.22
CA GLU A 72 21.18 21.89 3.82
C GLU A 72 21.46 20.66 2.94
N LEU A 73 20.60 20.39 1.97
CA LEU A 73 20.72 19.27 1.04
C LEU A 73 20.45 19.76 -0.38
N ASN A 74 21.48 19.76 -1.23
CA ASN A 74 21.41 20.24 -2.61
C ASN A 74 20.79 21.65 -2.74
N GLY A 75 21.07 22.53 -1.78
CA GLY A 75 20.54 23.89 -1.70
C GLY A 75 19.11 24.01 -1.16
N PHE A 76 18.46 22.91 -0.75
CA PHE A 76 17.20 22.94 0.00
C PHE A 76 17.47 22.89 1.50
N ARG A 77 16.63 23.57 2.31
CA ARG A 77 16.58 23.30 3.75
C ARG A 77 15.63 22.13 4.01
N VAL A 78 16.13 21.13 4.71
CA VAL A 78 15.42 19.88 5.00
C VAL A 78 15.30 19.68 6.51
N VAL A 79 14.08 19.34 6.96
CA VAL A 79 13.80 18.97 8.36
C VAL A 79 12.90 17.74 8.39
N LEU A 80 13.24 16.75 9.22
CA LEU A 80 12.36 15.63 9.52
C LEU A 80 11.47 15.96 10.72
N LYS A 81 10.18 15.61 10.64
CA LYS A 81 9.17 15.81 11.69
C LYS A 81 8.42 14.52 11.91
N ASP A 82 7.91 14.30 13.11
CA ASP A 82 7.20 13.05 13.43
C ASP A 82 5.97 12.90 12.53
N ALA A 83 5.82 11.74 11.87
CA ALA A 83 4.64 11.42 11.07
C ALA A 83 3.56 10.66 11.84
N GLY A 84 3.86 10.18 13.06
CA GLY A 84 2.92 9.42 13.88
C GLY A 84 2.47 8.07 13.32
N HIS A 85 3.01 7.63 12.18
CA HIS A 85 2.62 6.39 11.51
C HIS A 85 3.24 5.17 12.19
N VAL A 86 4.57 5.02 12.10
CA VAL A 86 5.33 3.96 12.77
C VAL A 86 6.57 4.52 13.45
N PHE A 87 7.27 3.68 14.22
CA PHE A 87 8.52 4.04 14.88
C PHE A 87 9.57 4.62 13.92
N GLY A 88 9.91 5.89 14.14
CA GLY A 88 10.87 6.60 13.30
C GLY A 88 10.29 7.20 12.02
N SER A 89 9.00 7.02 11.76
CA SER A 89 8.35 7.62 10.58
C SER A 89 8.43 9.14 10.62
N ALA A 90 8.70 9.74 9.46
CA ALA A 90 8.94 11.16 9.36
C ALA A 90 8.21 11.80 8.19
N MET A 91 7.52 12.90 8.49
CA MET A 91 7.21 13.91 7.50
C MET A 91 8.50 14.66 7.14
N VAL A 92 8.63 15.05 5.89
CA VAL A 92 9.81 15.71 5.35
C VAL A 92 9.46 17.12 4.90
N ARG A 93 9.98 18.11 5.62
CA ARG A 93 9.90 19.52 5.22
C ARG A 93 11.04 19.84 4.27
N VAL A 94 10.74 20.33 3.07
CA VAL A 94 11.72 20.78 2.07
C VAL A 94 11.40 22.23 1.69
N ASP A 95 12.15 23.20 2.22
CA ASP A 95 11.94 24.65 2.08
C ASP A 95 10.49 25.12 2.33
N ASP A 96 9.60 25.15 1.33
CA ASP A 96 8.17 25.52 1.44
C ASP A 96 7.19 24.40 1.03
N LEU A 97 7.70 23.17 0.92
CA LEU A 97 6.96 21.93 0.73
C LEU A 97 6.97 21.07 1.99
N LEU A 98 5.86 20.40 2.28
CA LEU A 98 5.78 19.30 3.24
C LEU A 98 5.39 18.02 2.50
N TYR A 99 6.16 16.96 2.70
CA TYR A 99 5.80 15.61 2.33
C TYR A 99 5.46 14.84 3.60
N THR A 100 4.28 14.23 3.68
CA THR A 100 3.87 13.53 4.91
C THR A 100 4.56 12.18 5.08
N GLY A 101 4.96 11.52 3.97
CA GLY A 101 5.07 10.07 3.96
C GLY A 101 3.74 9.44 4.38
N ASP A 102 3.79 8.17 4.78
CA ASP A 102 2.70 7.58 5.56
C ASP A 102 2.59 8.32 6.90
N PHE A 103 1.38 8.78 7.24
CA PHE A 103 1.18 9.64 8.42
C PHE A 103 -0.11 9.33 9.17
N ASN A 104 -0.09 9.66 10.46
CA ASN A 104 -1.22 9.53 11.36
C ASN A 104 -1.24 10.72 12.34
N PRO A 105 -2.21 11.64 12.20
CA PRO A 105 -2.39 12.76 13.13
C PRO A 105 -2.78 12.34 14.56
N GLU A 106 -3.47 11.21 14.71
CA GLU A 106 -3.83 10.67 16.03
C GLU A 106 -2.63 9.99 16.73
N GLY A 107 -1.67 9.50 15.95
CA GLY A 107 -0.50 8.77 16.45
C GLY A 107 -0.83 7.37 16.96
N GLY A 108 0.06 6.77 17.74
CA GLY A 108 -0.13 5.43 18.29
C GLY A 108 0.61 5.20 19.61
N ALA A 109 0.48 3.99 20.16
CA ALA A 109 1.10 3.66 21.45
C ALA A 109 2.64 3.63 21.42
N THR A 110 3.25 3.61 20.23
CA THR A 110 4.69 3.40 20.03
C THR A 110 5.36 4.44 19.11
N CYS A 111 4.61 5.46 18.69
CA CYS A 111 5.05 6.56 17.82
C CYS A 111 4.42 7.88 18.30
N GLY A 112 4.91 9.02 17.80
CA GLY A 112 4.31 10.31 18.10
C GLY A 112 3.09 10.60 17.24
N ARG A 113 2.90 11.86 16.84
CA ARG A 113 1.75 12.34 16.07
C ARG A 113 2.21 13.23 14.94
N ALA A 114 1.58 13.13 13.77
CA ALA A 114 1.75 14.13 12.73
C ALA A 114 1.10 15.45 13.14
N GLN A 115 1.84 16.55 13.00
CA GLN A 115 1.33 17.90 13.25
C GLN A 115 1.39 18.75 11.97
N PRO A 116 0.27 19.39 11.57
CA PRO A 116 0.22 20.18 10.34
C PRO A 116 1.08 21.43 10.45
N GLU A 117 1.59 21.89 9.31
CA GLU A 117 2.36 23.13 9.19
C GLU A 117 1.93 23.95 8.00
N PHE A 118 2.01 25.27 8.14
CA PHE A 118 1.79 26.15 6.99
C PHE A 118 2.88 25.94 5.93
N VAL A 119 2.45 25.51 4.76
CA VAL A 119 3.30 25.25 3.59
C VAL A 119 2.62 25.72 2.32
N ARG A 120 3.41 26.00 1.27
CA ARG A 120 2.86 26.32 -0.04
C ARG A 120 2.41 25.08 -0.81
N ASP A 121 3.21 24.02 -0.77
CA ASP A 121 2.95 22.77 -1.48
C ASP A 121 2.90 21.61 -0.46
N LEU A 122 1.91 20.73 -0.57
CA LEU A 122 1.74 19.57 0.30
C LEU A 122 1.69 18.30 -0.56
N ILE A 123 2.52 17.32 -0.23
CA ILE A 123 2.41 15.95 -0.73
C ILE A 123 1.87 15.10 0.43
N VAL A 124 0.68 14.56 0.29
CA VAL A 124 -0.06 13.90 1.37
C VAL A 124 -0.34 12.44 1.03
N ASP A 125 -0.15 11.57 2.02
CA ASP A 125 -0.62 10.19 1.98
C ASP A 125 -2.16 10.19 1.88
N ALA A 126 -2.65 9.43 0.90
CA ALA A 126 -4.05 9.31 0.57
C ALA A 126 -4.53 7.85 0.62
N THR A 127 -3.90 7.02 1.46
CA THR A 127 -4.27 5.61 1.69
C THR A 127 -5.76 5.46 1.97
N TYR A 128 -6.30 6.35 2.81
CA TYR A 128 -7.74 6.46 3.10
C TYR A 128 -8.37 7.75 2.52
N GLY A 129 -7.79 8.32 1.46
CA GLY A 129 -8.22 9.60 0.86
C GLY A 129 -9.54 9.56 0.08
N ARG A 130 -10.36 8.51 0.23
CA ARG A 130 -11.67 8.38 -0.42
C ARG A 130 -12.79 8.81 0.55
N PRO A 131 -13.73 9.68 0.12
CA PRO A 131 -14.89 10.02 0.95
C PRO A 131 -15.63 8.78 1.46
N GLY A 132 -15.91 8.75 2.76
CA GLY A 132 -16.54 7.63 3.46
C GLY A 132 -15.56 6.61 4.05
N TYR A 133 -14.25 6.78 3.86
CA TYR A 133 -13.24 5.99 4.55
C TYR A 133 -12.89 6.66 5.88
N ASN A 134 -13.86 6.66 6.81
CA ASN A 134 -13.71 7.25 8.15
C ASN A 134 -13.66 6.14 9.19
N PHE A 135 -12.74 6.26 10.14
CA PHE A 135 -12.62 5.29 11.23
C PHE A 135 -13.54 5.65 12.40
N PRO A 136 -13.94 4.67 13.22
CA PRO A 136 -14.36 4.96 14.58
C PRO A 136 -13.23 5.66 15.34
N PRO A 137 -13.53 6.49 16.35
CA PRO A 137 -12.50 7.15 17.16
C PRO A 137 -11.48 6.13 17.70
N LYS A 138 -10.18 6.39 17.52
CA LYS A 138 -9.13 5.43 17.88
C LYS A 138 -9.19 4.96 19.33
N HIS A 139 -9.50 5.89 20.24
CA HIS A 139 -9.70 5.59 21.67
C HIS A 139 -10.78 4.52 21.91
N ASP A 140 -11.87 4.56 21.15
CA ASP A 140 -12.98 3.61 21.31
C ASP A 140 -12.55 2.23 20.79
N VAL A 141 -11.83 2.19 19.67
CA VAL A 141 -11.26 0.94 19.13
C VAL A 141 -10.21 0.33 20.07
N GLU A 142 -9.33 1.15 20.66
CA GLU A 142 -8.39 0.68 21.69
C GLU A 142 -9.13 0.11 22.91
N SER A 143 -10.19 0.78 23.35
CA SER A 143 -11.00 0.34 24.48
C SER A 143 -11.72 -0.97 24.18
N ASP A 144 -12.33 -1.10 23.00
CA ASP A 144 -13.00 -2.32 22.56
C ASP A 144 -12.04 -3.50 22.47
N LEU A 145 -10.83 -3.28 21.92
CA LEU A 145 -9.78 -4.28 21.87
C LEU A 145 -9.35 -4.73 23.27
N LEU A 146 -9.09 -3.79 24.19
CA LEU A 146 -8.68 -4.10 25.56
C LEU A 146 -9.78 -4.84 26.33
N ASN A 147 -11.04 -4.44 26.19
CA ASN A 147 -12.19 -5.11 26.81
C ASN A 147 -12.36 -6.55 26.29
N TRP A 148 -12.23 -6.74 24.97
CA TRP A 148 -12.27 -8.07 24.37
C TRP A 148 -11.12 -8.95 24.86
N LEU A 149 -9.90 -8.39 24.92
CA LEU A 149 -8.74 -9.08 25.48
C LEU A 149 -8.97 -9.50 26.93
N GLU A 150 -9.44 -8.61 27.80
CA GLU A 150 -9.72 -8.95 29.21
C GLU A 150 -10.73 -10.11 29.34
N MET A 151 -11.80 -10.09 28.53
CA MET A 151 -12.82 -11.14 28.53
C MET A 151 -12.28 -12.48 28.04
N GLU A 152 -11.62 -12.50 26.88
CA GLU A 152 -11.15 -13.76 26.30
C GLU A 152 -9.97 -14.35 27.07
N LEU A 153 -9.07 -13.49 27.57
CA LEU A 153 -7.94 -13.91 28.39
C LEU A 153 -8.34 -14.51 29.74
N ALA A 154 -9.57 -14.30 30.20
CA ALA A 154 -10.12 -14.97 31.38
C ALA A 154 -10.52 -16.43 31.10
N ASN A 155 -10.76 -16.78 29.83
CA ASN A 155 -11.22 -18.10 29.40
C ASN A 155 -10.14 -18.93 28.70
N GLY A 156 -9.12 -18.29 28.12
CA GLY A 156 -8.05 -18.99 27.41
C GLY A 156 -7.06 -18.05 26.73
N PRO A 157 -6.13 -18.59 25.92
CA PRO A 157 -5.18 -17.80 25.17
C PRO A 157 -5.83 -17.03 24.01
N VAL A 158 -5.23 -15.89 23.64
CA VAL A 158 -5.65 -15.07 22.50
C VAL A 158 -4.48 -14.84 21.53
N ALA A 159 -4.75 -14.75 20.23
CA ALA A 159 -3.78 -14.34 19.24
C ALA A 159 -4.28 -13.15 18.41
N LEU A 160 -3.44 -12.12 18.31
CA LEU A 160 -3.68 -10.91 17.54
C LEU A 160 -2.83 -10.92 16.26
N GLY A 161 -3.48 -10.70 15.13
CA GLY A 161 -2.84 -10.60 13.82
C GLY A 161 -2.42 -9.18 13.52
N GLY A 162 -1.11 -8.94 13.42
CA GLY A 162 -0.53 -7.62 13.11
C GLY A 162 0.75 -7.72 12.27
N TYR A 163 1.05 -6.67 11.50
CA TYR A 163 2.26 -6.61 10.68
C TYR A 163 3.53 -6.60 11.54
N GLU A 164 4.58 -7.29 11.08
CA GLU A 164 5.84 -7.51 11.81
C GLU A 164 6.56 -6.21 12.25
N PHE A 165 6.30 -5.09 11.57
CA PHE A 165 6.79 -3.77 11.96
C PHE A 165 5.64 -2.77 12.02
N GLY A 166 5.64 -1.92 13.04
CA GLY A 166 4.58 -0.95 13.31
C GLY A 166 3.48 -1.57 14.17
N LYS A 167 2.50 -2.22 13.51
CA LYS A 167 1.28 -2.73 14.16
C LYS A 167 1.57 -3.71 15.29
N SER A 168 2.44 -4.70 15.10
CA SER A 168 2.73 -5.66 16.17
C SER A 168 3.31 -5.01 17.42
N GLN A 169 4.15 -3.98 17.29
CA GLN A 169 4.70 -3.27 18.46
C GLN A 169 3.64 -2.41 19.16
N GLU A 170 2.72 -1.81 18.41
CA GLU A 170 1.54 -1.14 18.97
C GLU A 170 0.67 -2.12 19.77
N LEU A 171 0.41 -3.32 19.23
CA LEU A 171 -0.35 -4.36 19.91
C LEU A 171 0.34 -4.86 21.18
N ILE A 172 1.66 -5.09 21.16
CA ILE A 172 2.43 -5.46 22.36
C ILE A 172 2.28 -4.39 23.44
N ALA A 173 2.43 -3.12 23.08
CA ALA A 173 2.28 -2.01 24.01
C ALA A 173 0.87 -1.95 24.63
N LEU A 174 -0.17 -2.20 23.84
CA LEU A 174 -1.56 -2.25 24.31
C LEU A 174 -1.79 -3.42 25.27
N VAL A 175 -1.36 -4.63 24.91
CA VAL A 175 -1.54 -5.82 25.76
C VAL A 175 -0.74 -5.69 27.08
N ASN A 176 0.46 -5.09 27.04
CA ASN A 176 1.23 -4.84 28.27
C ASN A 176 0.52 -3.89 29.26
N ARG A 177 -0.43 -3.06 28.81
CA ARG A 177 -1.28 -2.25 29.72
C ARG A 177 -2.14 -3.12 30.64
N LEU A 178 -2.46 -4.34 30.21
CA LEU A 178 -3.21 -5.34 31.00
C LEU A 178 -2.30 -6.12 31.97
N GLY A 179 -0.98 -5.82 32.01
CA GLY A 179 -0.02 -6.58 32.81
C GLY A 179 0.25 -7.99 32.27
N VAL A 180 -0.09 -8.25 31.00
CA VAL A 180 0.09 -9.54 30.34
C VAL A 180 1.34 -9.51 29.47
N GLU A 181 2.21 -10.50 29.66
CA GLU A 181 3.35 -10.73 28.78
C GLU A 181 2.88 -11.33 27.45
N VAL A 182 3.47 -10.84 26.35
CA VAL A 182 3.08 -11.24 24.99
C VAL A 182 4.12 -12.19 24.40
N ALA A 183 3.66 -13.27 23.79
CA ALA A 183 4.49 -14.08 22.91
C ALA A 183 4.43 -13.58 21.47
N VAL A 184 5.57 -13.42 20.80
CA VAL A 184 5.65 -12.81 19.48
C VAL A 184 6.44 -13.65 18.50
N SER A 185 6.18 -13.46 17.20
CA SER A 185 7.03 -14.04 16.14
C SER A 185 8.51 -13.64 16.33
N ASP A 186 9.42 -14.57 16.04
CA ASP A 186 10.87 -14.35 16.15
C ASP A 186 11.40 -13.22 15.26
N LYS A 187 10.59 -12.78 14.28
CA LYS A 187 10.90 -11.64 13.41
C LYS A 187 10.72 -10.28 14.07
N ILE A 188 10.08 -10.21 15.24
CA ILE A 188 10.01 -8.98 16.02
C ILE A 188 11.40 -8.62 16.57
N ALA A 189 11.86 -7.43 16.20
CA ALA A 189 13.17 -6.93 16.52
C ALA A 189 13.17 -5.97 17.72
N ASP A 190 14.22 -6.06 18.56
CA ASP A 190 14.43 -5.21 19.73
C ASP A 190 14.91 -3.80 19.35
N LEU A 191 14.01 -3.01 18.75
CA LEU A 191 14.33 -1.69 18.20
C LEU A 191 13.97 -0.52 19.14
N TYR A 192 12.98 -0.71 20.00
CA TYR A 192 12.25 0.35 20.67
C TYR A 192 12.87 0.78 22.02
N GLY A 193 13.43 -0.18 22.76
CA GLY A 193 13.98 0.03 24.10
C GLY A 193 15.02 1.15 24.21
N PRO A 194 16.05 1.21 23.32
CA PRO A 194 17.03 2.29 23.32
C PRO A 194 16.44 3.70 23.10
N TYR A 195 15.20 3.79 22.62
CA TYR A 195 14.48 5.04 22.35
C TYR A 195 13.38 5.32 23.38
N GLY A 196 13.39 4.61 24.51
CA GLY A 196 12.50 4.87 25.65
C GLY A 196 11.13 4.20 25.56
N VAL A 197 10.84 3.45 24.48
CA VAL A 197 9.59 2.69 24.35
C VAL A 197 9.83 1.28 24.91
N LYS A 198 9.21 0.99 26.06
CA LYS A 198 9.33 -0.30 26.74
C LYS A 198 8.25 -1.24 26.23
N LEU A 199 8.67 -2.35 25.66
CA LEU A 199 7.80 -3.44 25.20
C LEU A 199 8.22 -4.71 25.94
N GLN A 200 7.27 -5.40 26.55
CA GLN A 200 7.48 -6.65 27.26
C GLN A 200 6.92 -7.81 26.43
N TYR A 201 7.81 -8.66 25.94
CA TYR A 201 7.46 -9.84 25.18
C TYR A 201 8.54 -10.91 25.28
N ARG A 202 8.16 -12.15 24.94
CA ARG A 202 9.06 -13.26 24.63
C ARG A 202 8.86 -13.72 23.20
N ARG A 203 9.92 -14.18 22.55
CA ARG A 203 9.80 -14.75 21.21
C ARG A 203 9.30 -16.18 21.28
N LEU A 204 8.64 -16.65 20.23
CA LEU A 204 8.17 -18.04 20.17
C LEU A 204 9.30 -19.06 20.34
N SER A 205 10.49 -18.80 19.79
CA SER A 205 11.66 -19.68 19.97
C SER A 205 12.21 -19.73 21.40
N GLU A 206 11.82 -18.79 22.24
CA GLU A 206 12.22 -18.70 23.66
C GLU A 206 11.22 -19.42 24.58
N LEU A 207 10.11 -19.94 24.04
CA LEU A 207 9.08 -20.66 24.81
C LEU A 207 9.36 -22.17 24.86
N GLU A 208 9.38 -22.72 26.06
CA GLU A 208 9.36 -24.17 26.27
C GLU A 208 8.00 -24.77 25.88
N GLU A 209 7.96 -26.04 25.50
CA GLU A 209 6.70 -26.69 25.09
C GLU A 209 5.63 -26.66 26.20
N SER A 210 6.04 -26.74 27.46
CA SER A 210 5.16 -26.59 28.63
C SER A 210 4.61 -25.19 28.81
N GLU A 211 5.30 -24.17 28.30
CA GLU A 211 4.87 -22.77 28.36
C GLU A 211 3.93 -22.41 27.21
N ARG A 212 3.73 -23.28 26.21
CA ARG A 212 2.85 -22.97 25.06
C ARG A 212 1.37 -22.85 25.40
N ASN A 213 0.94 -23.28 26.59
CA ASN A 213 -0.41 -23.05 27.10
C ASN A 213 -0.48 -21.86 28.09
N ASP A 214 0.67 -21.27 28.43
CA ASP A 214 0.83 -20.11 29.32
C ASP A 214 2.10 -19.33 28.89
N PRO A 215 2.00 -18.59 27.77
CA PRO A 215 1.50 -17.23 27.91
C PRO A 215 0.11 -17.04 27.30
N ARG A 216 -0.60 -16.10 27.90
CA ARG A 216 -2.01 -15.81 27.61
C ARG A 216 -2.24 -15.04 26.30
N ALA A 217 -1.26 -14.31 25.76
CA ALA A 217 -1.45 -13.49 24.56
C ALA A 217 -0.33 -13.67 23.53
N TYR A 218 -0.71 -13.79 22.25
CA TYR A 218 0.18 -13.90 21.10
C TYR A 218 -0.01 -12.71 20.15
N VAL A 219 1.08 -12.19 19.58
CA VAL A 219 1.04 -11.22 18.47
C VAL A 219 1.84 -11.80 17.30
N LEU A 220 1.13 -12.13 16.23
CA LEU A 220 1.65 -12.93 15.11
C LEU A 220 1.34 -12.28 13.77
N PRO A 221 2.12 -12.59 12.71
CA PRO A 221 1.79 -12.21 11.35
C PRO A 221 0.37 -12.66 10.99
N PRO A 222 -0.44 -11.85 10.29
CA PRO A 222 -1.84 -12.18 10.04
C PRO A 222 -2.04 -13.46 9.23
N GLY A 223 -1.08 -13.80 8.37
CA GLY A 223 -1.10 -15.04 7.59
C GLY A 223 -0.96 -16.30 8.45
N TRP A 224 -0.38 -16.18 9.66
CA TRP A 224 -0.19 -17.31 10.59
C TRP A 224 -1.43 -17.62 11.41
N LEU A 225 -2.45 -16.76 11.38
CA LEU A 225 -3.73 -16.99 12.07
C LEU A 225 -4.79 -17.60 11.13
N ARG A 226 -4.43 -17.83 9.85
CA ARG A 226 -5.36 -18.31 8.84
C ARG A 226 -5.18 -19.81 8.63
N PRO A 227 -6.26 -20.60 8.60
CA PRO A 227 -6.17 -22.00 8.21
C PRO A 227 -5.77 -22.17 6.73
N PRO A 228 -4.98 -23.19 6.36
CA PRO A 228 -4.22 -24.06 7.27
C PRO A 228 -3.05 -23.30 7.92
N LEU A 229 -2.82 -23.53 9.21
CA LEU A 229 -1.72 -22.93 9.94
C LEU A 229 -0.38 -23.42 9.38
N ASP A 230 0.63 -22.55 9.37
CA ASP A 230 2.01 -22.92 9.07
C ASP A 230 2.52 -23.95 10.09
N ASP A 231 3.34 -24.92 9.65
CA ASP A 231 3.85 -26.00 10.49
C ASP A 231 4.50 -25.49 11.77
N SER A 232 5.22 -24.35 11.70
CA SER A 232 5.92 -23.73 12.84
C SER A 232 4.99 -23.25 13.96
N VAL A 233 3.71 -23.06 13.65
CA VAL A 233 2.67 -22.60 14.59
C VAL A 233 1.44 -23.52 14.60
N SER A 234 1.53 -24.71 14.01
CA SER A 234 0.42 -25.69 13.94
C SER A 234 -0.14 -26.08 15.32
N TRP A 235 0.72 -26.08 16.35
CA TRP A 235 0.35 -26.33 17.74
C TRP A 235 -0.63 -25.28 18.30
N LEU A 236 -0.69 -24.06 17.74
CA LEU A 236 -1.70 -23.06 18.09
C LEU A 236 -3.12 -23.58 17.82
N GLY A 237 -3.30 -24.45 16.83
CA GLY A 237 -4.60 -25.09 16.57
C GLY A 237 -5.06 -26.01 17.72
N SER A 238 -4.14 -26.51 18.54
CA SER A 238 -4.46 -27.43 19.65
C SER A 238 -4.76 -26.75 20.98
N ILE A 239 -4.45 -25.46 21.14
CA ILE A 239 -4.59 -24.73 22.42
C ILE A 239 -5.92 -23.97 22.56
N GLY A 240 -6.83 -24.10 21.59
CA GLY A 240 -8.19 -23.53 21.66
C GLY A 240 -8.24 -22.01 21.78
N LEU A 241 -7.29 -21.31 21.15
CA LEU A 241 -7.17 -19.85 21.28
C LEU A 241 -8.24 -19.08 20.52
N LYS A 242 -8.49 -17.85 20.97
CA LYS A 242 -9.30 -16.86 20.26
C LYS A 242 -8.45 -15.96 19.38
N THR A 243 -8.90 -15.72 18.16
CA THR A 243 -8.14 -14.99 17.15
C THR A 243 -8.78 -13.64 16.82
N ALA A 244 -7.97 -12.60 16.71
CA ALA A 244 -8.41 -11.33 16.17
C ALA A 244 -7.45 -10.77 15.13
N TYR A 245 -8.00 -10.09 14.11
CA TYR A 245 -7.20 -9.32 13.15
C TYR A 245 -7.29 -7.83 13.45
N VAL A 246 -6.15 -7.14 13.46
CA VAL A 246 -6.10 -5.72 13.80
C VAL A 246 -5.45 -4.92 12.67
N SER A 247 -6.24 -4.06 12.02
CA SER A 247 -5.84 -3.24 10.88
C SER A 247 -6.89 -2.18 10.62
N GLY A 248 -6.51 -0.99 10.15
CA GLY A 248 -7.47 0.05 9.73
C GLY A 248 -8.49 -0.46 8.69
N TRP A 249 -8.08 -1.39 7.84
CA TRP A 249 -8.96 -2.02 6.84
C TRP A 249 -10.14 -2.81 7.43
N CYS A 250 -10.10 -3.18 8.72
CA CYS A 250 -11.22 -3.85 9.40
C CYS A 250 -12.45 -2.95 9.53
N ALA A 251 -12.35 -1.64 9.27
CA ALA A 251 -13.50 -0.74 9.23
C ALA A 251 -14.39 -0.97 8.00
N PHE A 252 -13.82 -1.52 6.92
CA PHE A 252 -14.47 -1.56 5.61
C PHE A 252 -14.64 -2.97 5.06
N PHE A 253 -13.92 -3.95 5.62
CA PHE A 253 -13.93 -5.33 5.15
C PHE A 253 -14.14 -6.31 6.30
N ASP A 254 -14.91 -7.36 6.03
CA ASP A 254 -15.12 -8.48 6.95
C ASP A 254 -13.99 -9.52 6.82
N TYR A 255 -12.95 -9.34 7.62
CA TYR A 255 -11.86 -10.29 7.77
C TYR A 255 -12.20 -11.44 8.72
N THR A 256 -13.12 -11.24 9.68
CA THR A 256 -13.63 -12.32 10.53
C THR A 256 -14.21 -13.45 9.70
N GLY A 257 -15.16 -13.16 8.82
CA GLY A 257 -15.75 -14.14 7.91
C GLY A 257 -14.76 -14.65 6.87
N ARG A 258 -13.94 -13.77 6.29
CA ARG A 258 -12.98 -14.14 5.24
C ARG A 258 -11.88 -15.09 5.71
N TYR A 259 -11.43 -14.94 6.96
CA TYR A 259 -10.29 -15.69 7.51
C TYR A 259 -10.69 -16.68 8.60
N GLY A 260 -11.97 -16.75 8.96
CA GLY A 260 -12.45 -17.63 10.03
C GLY A 260 -11.93 -17.24 11.41
N LEU A 261 -11.82 -15.94 11.68
CA LEU A 261 -11.32 -15.40 12.95
C LEU A 261 -12.49 -15.07 13.88
N ASP A 262 -12.22 -14.98 15.19
CA ASP A 262 -13.23 -14.69 16.21
C ASP A 262 -13.60 -13.20 16.30
N ALA A 263 -12.65 -12.30 16.02
CA ALA A 263 -12.86 -10.86 16.09
C ALA A 263 -11.99 -10.06 15.09
N GLN A 264 -12.33 -8.78 14.91
CA GLN A 264 -11.49 -7.82 14.18
C GLN A 264 -11.63 -6.42 14.75
N PHE A 265 -10.56 -5.62 14.67
CA PHE A 265 -10.51 -4.27 15.24
C PHE A 265 -9.95 -3.26 14.22
N PRO A 266 -10.68 -2.17 13.90
CA PRO A 266 -10.27 -1.16 12.93
C PRO A 266 -9.22 -0.18 13.47
N LEU A 267 -8.11 -0.69 13.99
CA LEU A 267 -7.04 0.14 14.55
C LEU A 267 -6.05 0.52 13.44
N SER A 268 -6.17 1.76 12.93
CA SER A 268 -5.30 2.30 11.89
C SER A 268 -4.02 2.95 12.45
N ASP A 269 -2.96 2.86 11.65
CA ASP A 269 -1.71 3.62 11.76
C ASP A 269 -1.60 4.70 10.67
N HIS A 270 -2.68 5.00 9.94
CA HIS A 270 -2.82 6.12 9.01
C HIS A 270 -4.01 7.00 9.40
N GLY A 271 -3.98 8.28 8.99
CA GLY A 271 -5.14 9.16 9.04
C GLY A 271 -6.26 8.69 8.11
N ASP A 272 -7.51 8.88 8.54
CA ASP A 272 -8.70 8.61 7.74
C ASP A 272 -9.01 9.75 6.75
N PHE A 273 -10.14 9.68 6.03
CA PHE A 273 -10.48 10.74 5.08
C PHE A 273 -10.67 12.12 5.74
N GLU A 274 -11.36 12.21 6.89
CA GLU A 274 -11.57 13.48 7.60
C GLU A 274 -10.25 13.99 8.23
N ASP A 275 -9.40 13.10 8.72
CA ASP A 275 -8.05 13.45 9.19
C ASP A 275 -7.22 14.07 8.06
N VAL A 276 -7.21 13.45 6.88
CA VAL A 276 -6.50 13.95 5.69
C VAL A 276 -7.02 15.33 5.29
N MET A 277 -8.34 15.51 5.23
CA MET A 277 -8.95 16.79 4.89
C MET A 277 -8.65 17.87 5.94
N THR A 278 -8.80 17.55 7.22
CA THR A 278 -8.47 18.46 8.34
C THR A 278 -7.00 18.85 8.32
N PHE A 279 -6.10 17.91 8.04
CA PHE A 279 -4.67 18.15 7.95
C PHE A 279 -4.34 19.08 6.77
N ILE A 280 -4.93 18.85 5.59
CA ILE A 280 -4.79 19.72 4.41
C ILE A 280 -5.27 21.14 4.73
N GLU A 281 -6.45 21.29 5.35
CA GLU A 281 -7.01 22.60 5.73
C GLU A 281 -6.10 23.35 6.71
N ALA A 282 -5.56 22.64 7.71
CA ALA A 282 -4.62 23.21 8.66
C ALA A 282 -3.29 23.64 8.01
N CYS A 283 -2.81 22.91 7.01
CA CYS A 283 -1.58 23.24 6.28
C CYS A 283 -1.73 24.45 5.33
N ARG A 284 -2.97 24.75 4.89
CA ARG A 284 -3.29 25.84 3.94
C ARG A 284 -2.44 25.84 2.65
N PRO A 285 -2.21 24.69 1.99
CA PRO A 285 -1.39 24.64 0.80
C PRO A 285 -2.08 25.34 -0.38
N ARG A 286 -1.28 25.91 -1.27
CA ARG A 286 -1.74 26.35 -2.59
C ARG A 286 -1.94 25.16 -3.53
N LYS A 287 -1.18 24.08 -3.33
CA LYS A 287 -1.26 22.87 -4.14
C LYS A 287 -1.08 21.62 -3.29
N VAL A 288 -1.92 20.62 -3.53
CA VAL A 288 -1.85 19.29 -2.93
C VAL A 288 -1.50 18.27 -4.00
N TYR A 289 -0.59 17.36 -3.68
CA TYR A 289 -0.25 16.15 -4.42
C TYR A 289 -0.64 14.95 -3.56
N THR A 290 -1.21 13.91 -4.17
CA THR A 290 -1.56 12.65 -3.48
C THR A 290 -0.67 11.53 -3.96
N GLU A 291 -0.30 10.61 -3.09
CA GLU A 291 0.35 9.36 -3.46
C GLU A 291 -0.70 8.38 -4.03
N GLY A 292 -0.59 8.04 -5.32
CA GLY A 292 -1.49 7.10 -5.98
C GLY A 292 -1.64 7.31 -7.48
N ASN A 293 -1.33 6.28 -8.26
CA ASN A 293 -1.39 6.28 -9.72
C ASN A 293 -2.33 5.21 -10.29
N SER A 294 -3.29 4.70 -9.50
CA SER A 294 -4.23 3.67 -9.97
C SER A 294 -5.66 4.18 -10.07
N VAL A 295 -6.37 3.71 -11.10
CA VAL A 295 -7.80 3.92 -11.31
C VAL A 295 -8.45 2.56 -11.47
N VAL A 296 -9.46 2.24 -10.66
CA VAL A 296 -10.26 1.02 -10.83
C VAL A 296 -11.54 1.38 -11.58
N VAL A 297 -11.80 0.65 -12.65
CA VAL A 297 -12.96 0.80 -13.53
C VAL A 297 -13.86 -0.42 -13.36
N LYS A 298 -15.14 -0.16 -13.09
CA LYS A 298 -16.19 -1.18 -13.14
C LYS A 298 -17.04 -0.92 -14.37
N LEU A 299 -17.25 -1.96 -15.18
CA LEU A 299 -18.19 -1.96 -16.29
C LEU A 299 -19.37 -2.89 -15.98
N SER A 300 -20.56 -2.46 -16.32
CA SER A 300 -21.82 -3.18 -16.19
C SER A 300 -22.21 -3.88 -17.49
N ASP A 301 -23.16 -4.80 -17.38
CA ASP A 301 -23.70 -5.54 -18.52
C ASP A 301 -24.08 -4.62 -19.70
N GLY A 302 -23.58 -4.96 -20.88
CA GLY A 302 -23.85 -4.24 -22.13
C GLY A 302 -22.91 -3.09 -22.47
N GLU A 303 -22.05 -2.64 -21.54
CA GLU A 303 -21.09 -1.55 -21.82
C GLU A 303 -19.98 -1.99 -22.78
N ASP A 304 -19.57 -1.11 -23.71
CA ASP A 304 -18.46 -1.36 -24.63
C ASP A 304 -17.11 -1.17 -23.90
N LEU A 305 -16.30 -2.22 -23.82
CA LEU A 305 -15.09 -2.25 -23.00
C LEU A 305 -14.05 -1.22 -23.44
N VAL A 306 -13.66 -1.24 -24.73
CA VAL A 306 -12.58 -0.38 -25.24
C VAL A 306 -12.94 1.11 -25.12
N PRO A 307 -14.11 1.58 -25.60
CA PRO A 307 -14.52 2.97 -25.41
C PRO A 307 -14.63 3.39 -23.94
N SER A 308 -15.10 2.51 -23.07
CA SER A 308 -15.22 2.81 -21.63
C SER A 308 -13.84 2.97 -20.97
N LEU A 309 -12.86 2.16 -21.35
CA LEU A 309 -11.47 2.31 -20.89
C LEU A 309 -10.83 3.61 -21.41
N GLU A 310 -11.07 3.98 -22.68
CA GLU A 310 -10.61 5.27 -23.20
C GLU A 310 -11.26 6.45 -22.45
N ALA A 311 -12.55 6.38 -22.16
CA ALA A 311 -13.28 7.40 -21.42
C ALA A 311 -12.78 7.51 -19.97
N ALA A 312 -12.50 6.37 -19.31
CA ALA A 312 -11.90 6.36 -17.98
C ALA A 312 -10.50 6.97 -17.99
N ALA A 313 -9.65 6.59 -18.95
CA ALA A 313 -8.32 7.16 -19.12
C ALA A 313 -8.39 8.68 -19.34
N GLN A 314 -9.30 9.17 -20.18
CA GLN A 314 -9.51 10.60 -20.41
C GLN A 314 -9.99 11.31 -19.13
N LYS A 315 -11.02 10.78 -18.46
CA LYS A 315 -11.60 11.34 -17.24
C LYS A 315 -10.56 11.51 -16.13
N HIS A 316 -9.70 10.50 -15.96
CA HIS A 316 -8.68 10.46 -14.92
C HIS A 316 -7.30 10.95 -15.39
N ARG A 317 -7.24 11.56 -16.59
CA ARG A 317 -6.04 12.17 -17.17
C ARG A 317 -4.85 11.19 -17.27
N ILE A 318 -5.13 9.95 -17.65
CA ILE A 318 -4.13 8.93 -17.96
C ILE A 318 -3.70 9.12 -19.41
N GLU A 319 -2.62 9.89 -19.63
CA GLU A 319 -2.07 10.04 -20.99
C GLU A 319 -1.22 8.84 -21.40
N SER A 320 -0.44 8.32 -20.46
CA SER A 320 0.38 7.12 -20.59
C SER A 320 0.11 6.21 -19.40
N GLY A 321 0.05 4.91 -19.62
CA GLY A 321 -0.35 3.98 -18.58
C GLY A 321 -0.42 2.53 -19.02
N SER A 322 -0.87 1.67 -18.12
CA SER A 322 -1.15 0.27 -18.41
C SER A 322 -2.51 -0.16 -17.87
N VAL A 323 -3.11 -1.14 -18.53
CA VAL A 323 -4.14 -1.99 -17.91
C VAL A 323 -3.39 -3.07 -17.16
N VAL A 324 -3.42 -3.00 -15.83
CA VAL A 324 -2.64 -3.88 -14.96
C VAL A 324 -3.27 -5.26 -14.90
N TRP A 325 -4.59 -5.32 -14.77
CA TRP A 325 -5.40 -6.54 -14.86
C TRP A 325 -6.86 -6.16 -15.16
N GLY A 326 -7.63 -7.15 -15.62
CA GLY A 326 -9.08 -7.08 -15.69
C GLY A 326 -9.70 -8.46 -15.68
N ILE A 327 -10.83 -8.60 -14.98
CA ILE A 327 -11.58 -9.85 -14.81
C ILE A 327 -13.08 -9.62 -15.00
N GLY A 328 -13.84 -10.70 -15.23
CA GLY A 328 -15.30 -10.66 -15.35
C GLY A 328 -15.84 -11.55 -16.46
N MET A 329 -16.72 -11.02 -17.31
CA MET A 329 -17.22 -11.75 -18.49
C MET A 329 -17.42 -10.81 -19.69
N LEU A 330 -17.14 -11.31 -20.90
CA LEU A 330 -17.32 -10.60 -22.17
C LEU A 330 -18.31 -11.33 -23.08
N GLN A 331 -18.95 -10.57 -23.97
CA GLN A 331 -19.75 -11.06 -25.10
C GLN A 331 -19.52 -10.16 -26.32
N ASP A 332 -19.90 -10.62 -27.52
CA ASP A 332 -19.77 -9.85 -28.76
C ASP A 332 -18.38 -9.21 -28.92
N PHE A 333 -17.35 -10.04 -28.84
CA PHE A 333 -15.95 -9.61 -28.87
C PHE A 333 -15.21 -10.11 -30.11
N GLU A 334 -14.09 -9.47 -30.43
CA GLU A 334 -13.22 -9.85 -31.54
C GLU A 334 -11.77 -9.87 -31.05
N ILE A 335 -11.14 -11.03 -31.16
CA ILE A 335 -9.71 -11.22 -30.87
C ILE A 335 -8.97 -11.60 -32.14
N GLY A 336 -7.68 -11.31 -32.20
CA GLY A 336 -6.87 -11.73 -33.35
C GLY A 336 -5.44 -12.13 -33.02
N PHE A 337 -4.89 -12.90 -33.96
CA PHE A 337 -3.50 -13.36 -33.97
C PHE A 337 -2.75 -12.61 -35.08
N PHE A 338 -1.54 -12.14 -34.81
CA PHE A 338 -0.73 -11.42 -35.81
C PHE A 338 0.09 -12.42 -36.63
N GLY A 339 -0.35 -12.68 -37.85
CA GLY A 339 0.31 -13.56 -38.81
C GLY A 339 1.13 -12.79 -39.86
N PRO A 340 1.73 -13.49 -40.85
CA PRO A 340 2.56 -12.89 -41.90
C PRO A 340 1.86 -11.81 -42.75
N ASN A 341 0.53 -11.90 -42.87
CA ASN A 341 -0.29 -10.98 -43.66
C ASN A 341 -1.08 -9.97 -42.80
N GLY A 342 -0.71 -9.80 -41.53
CA GLY A 342 -1.41 -8.96 -40.57
C GLY A 342 -2.28 -9.75 -39.60
N TYR A 343 -3.26 -9.05 -39.00
CA TYR A 343 -4.13 -9.67 -38.00
C TYR A 343 -5.19 -10.57 -38.62
N GLU A 344 -5.17 -11.84 -38.23
CA GLU A 344 -6.25 -12.80 -38.45
C GLU A 344 -7.25 -12.64 -37.31
N LYS A 345 -8.39 -12.04 -37.60
CA LYS A 345 -9.41 -11.69 -36.60
C LYS A 345 -10.52 -12.73 -36.55
N THR A 346 -10.98 -13.06 -35.35
CA THR A 346 -12.09 -13.99 -35.14
C THR A 346 -13.13 -13.34 -34.21
N PRO A 347 -14.36 -13.12 -34.69
CA PRO A 347 -15.45 -12.62 -33.86
C PRO A 347 -16.11 -13.76 -33.07
N PHE A 348 -16.57 -13.45 -31.87
CA PHE A 348 -17.30 -14.36 -30.98
C PHE A 348 -18.53 -13.64 -30.43
N ALA A 349 -19.71 -14.18 -30.70
CA ALA A 349 -20.97 -13.62 -30.19
C ALA A 349 -21.27 -14.08 -28.75
N GLU A 350 -20.80 -15.26 -28.38
CA GLU A 350 -21.14 -15.92 -27.12
C GLU A 350 -20.35 -15.40 -25.90
N ARG A 351 -20.92 -15.62 -24.72
CA ARG A 351 -20.33 -15.22 -23.44
C ARG A 351 -19.12 -16.07 -23.09
N HIS A 352 -18.04 -15.40 -22.68
CA HIS A 352 -16.83 -16.02 -22.16
C HIS A 352 -16.38 -15.32 -20.88
N GLU A 353 -15.88 -16.08 -19.90
CA GLU A 353 -15.27 -15.49 -18.71
C GLU A 353 -14.00 -14.74 -19.09
N LEU A 354 -13.89 -13.48 -18.66
CA LEU A 354 -12.67 -12.71 -18.73
C LEU A 354 -11.74 -13.15 -17.61
N LEU A 355 -10.76 -13.99 -17.96
CA LEU A 355 -9.78 -14.54 -17.03
C LEU A 355 -8.60 -13.57 -16.81
N ALA A 356 -8.24 -12.82 -17.86
CA ALA A 356 -7.19 -11.79 -17.78
C ALA A 356 -7.36 -10.75 -18.89
N LEU A 357 -7.05 -9.49 -18.56
CA LEU A 357 -6.94 -8.36 -19.48
C LEU A 357 -5.68 -7.57 -19.13
N HIS A 358 -4.80 -7.37 -20.10
CA HIS A 358 -3.57 -6.58 -19.91
C HIS A 358 -3.32 -5.70 -21.12
N GLY A 359 -2.61 -4.59 -20.94
CA GLY A 359 -2.27 -3.75 -22.08
C GLY A 359 -1.60 -2.44 -21.75
N SER A 360 -1.30 -1.67 -22.81
CA SER A 360 -0.73 -0.33 -22.73
C SER A 360 -1.74 0.74 -23.15
N ILE A 361 -1.65 1.90 -22.49
CA ILE A 361 -2.47 3.08 -22.70
C ILE A 361 -1.54 4.21 -23.19
N ALA A 362 -1.79 4.71 -24.39
CA ALA A 362 -1.05 5.81 -25.02
C ALA A 362 -2.06 6.77 -25.66
N MET A 363 -2.75 7.58 -24.86
CA MET A 363 -3.92 8.36 -25.30
C MET A 363 -3.64 9.42 -26.37
N ARG A 364 -2.36 9.76 -26.59
CA ARG A 364 -1.90 10.69 -27.64
C ARG A 364 -1.44 10.00 -28.92
N ALA A 365 -1.46 8.67 -28.96
CA ALA A 365 -1.00 7.86 -30.09
C ALA A 365 -2.15 7.08 -30.73
N ASP A 366 -1.85 6.46 -31.87
CA ASP A 366 -2.73 5.54 -32.56
C ASP A 366 -2.04 4.18 -32.73
N PRO A 367 -2.64 3.06 -32.30
CA PRO A 367 -3.84 2.97 -31.46
C PRO A 367 -3.61 3.50 -30.03
N LYS A 368 -4.66 4.04 -29.40
CA LYS A 368 -4.60 4.53 -28.01
C LYS A 368 -4.41 3.40 -27.00
N LEU A 369 -5.16 2.31 -27.19
CA LEU A 369 -5.11 1.13 -26.35
C LEU A 369 -4.53 -0.04 -27.15
N HIS A 370 -3.64 -0.81 -26.53
CA HIS A 370 -3.20 -2.10 -27.04
C HIS A 370 -3.46 -3.14 -25.97
N LEU A 371 -4.52 -3.93 -26.15
CA LEU A 371 -5.05 -4.86 -25.15
C LEU A 371 -4.88 -6.30 -25.62
N HIS A 372 -4.52 -7.18 -24.69
CA HIS A 372 -4.51 -8.63 -24.84
C HIS A 372 -5.41 -9.24 -23.78
N VAL A 373 -6.06 -10.34 -24.15
CA VAL A 373 -7.08 -10.98 -23.32
C VAL A 373 -6.90 -12.49 -23.27
N THR A 374 -7.28 -13.09 -22.14
CA THR A 374 -7.51 -14.53 -21.99
C THR A 374 -8.95 -14.74 -21.55
N LEU A 375 -9.67 -15.61 -22.26
CA LEU A 375 -11.10 -15.82 -22.14
C LEU A 375 -11.41 -17.31 -21.95
N GLY A 376 -12.17 -17.62 -20.90
CA GLY A 376 -12.64 -18.96 -20.56
C GLY A 376 -13.95 -19.29 -21.27
N ARG A 377 -13.96 -20.41 -22.00
CA ARG A 377 -15.16 -21.02 -22.57
C ARG A 377 -15.95 -21.79 -21.52
N ARG A 378 -17.20 -22.14 -21.86
CA ARG A 378 -18.07 -22.96 -21.01
C ARG A 378 -17.50 -24.33 -20.65
N ASP A 379 -16.64 -24.88 -21.50
CA ASP A 379 -15.95 -26.15 -21.27
C ASP A 379 -14.63 -25.98 -20.49
N HIS A 380 -14.39 -24.79 -19.93
CA HIS A 380 -13.18 -24.39 -19.23
C HIS A 380 -11.90 -24.36 -20.09
N SER A 381 -12.00 -24.52 -21.41
CA SER A 381 -10.89 -24.22 -22.31
C SER A 381 -10.67 -22.71 -22.42
N ALA A 382 -9.42 -22.30 -22.63
CA ALA A 382 -9.08 -20.89 -22.78
C ALA A 382 -8.78 -20.54 -24.24
N ILE A 383 -9.24 -19.36 -24.65
CA ILE A 383 -8.82 -18.69 -25.89
C ILE A 383 -8.25 -17.32 -25.54
N GLY A 384 -7.37 -16.79 -26.39
CA GLY A 384 -6.77 -15.49 -26.12
C GLY A 384 -6.14 -14.87 -27.36
N GLY A 385 -5.81 -13.60 -27.27
CA GLY A 385 -5.21 -12.84 -28.36
C GLY A 385 -5.29 -11.34 -28.15
N HIS A 386 -4.97 -10.59 -29.22
CA HIS A 386 -5.12 -9.15 -29.25
C HIS A 386 -6.61 -8.79 -29.32
N LEU A 387 -7.09 -7.93 -28.41
CA LEU A 387 -8.50 -7.56 -28.32
C LEU A 387 -8.81 -6.29 -29.12
N PHE A 388 -9.74 -6.37 -30.08
CA PHE A 388 -10.15 -5.25 -30.91
C PHE A 388 -11.41 -4.55 -30.39
N ARG A 389 -12.39 -5.33 -29.94
CA ARG A 389 -13.66 -4.86 -29.36
C ARG A 389 -14.24 -5.93 -28.46
N ALA A 390 -15.05 -5.52 -27.49
CA ALA A 390 -15.87 -6.40 -26.66
C ALA A 390 -16.96 -5.61 -25.97
N LYS A 391 -18.05 -6.30 -25.63
CA LYS A 391 -19.04 -5.82 -24.66
C LYS A 391 -18.89 -6.58 -23.35
N THR A 392 -19.04 -5.87 -22.25
CA THR A 392 -19.15 -6.49 -20.93
C THR A 392 -20.43 -7.31 -20.89
N ALA A 393 -20.32 -8.54 -20.41
CA ALA A 393 -21.44 -9.37 -19.99
C ALA A 393 -21.41 -9.46 -18.47
N VAL A 394 -22.53 -9.20 -17.80
CA VAL A 394 -22.65 -9.17 -16.33
C VAL A 394 -21.86 -8.03 -15.67
N VAL A 395 -20.53 -8.16 -15.60
CA VAL A 395 -19.62 -7.17 -14.98
C VAL A 395 -18.18 -7.38 -15.43
N ASN A 396 -17.41 -6.29 -15.54
CA ASN A 396 -15.95 -6.33 -15.54
C ASN A 396 -15.37 -5.41 -14.46
N GLU A 397 -14.26 -5.83 -13.87
CA GLU A 397 -13.45 -5.05 -12.94
C GLU A 397 -12.04 -4.93 -13.51
N ILE A 398 -11.52 -3.72 -13.64
CA ILE A 398 -10.30 -3.43 -14.39
C ILE A 398 -9.46 -2.39 -13.64
N GLN A 399 -8.17 -2.67 -13.41
CA GLN A 399 -7.24 -1.68 -12.86
C GLN A 399 -6.41 -1.04 -13.97
N LEU A 400 -6.38 0.29 -13.97
CA LEU A 400 -5.49 1.12 -14.79
C LEU A 400 -4.39 1.70 -13.89
N ALA A 401 -3.15 1.70 -14.38
CA ALA A 401 -2.06 2.44 -13.78
C ALA A 401 -1.68 3.63 -14.68
N ARG A 402 -1.58 4.82 -14.10
CA ARG A 402 -1.12 6.04 -14.72
C ARG A 402 0.41 6.14 -14.62
N PHE A 403 1.05 6.46 -15.73
CA PHE A 403 2.47 6.80 -15.77
C PHE A 403 2.62 8.29 -16.02
N ASP A 404 3.08 9.01 -15.00
CA ASP A 404 3.25 10.46 -15.05
C ASP A 404 4.58 10.90 -15.68
N THR A 405 5.57 10.01 -15.70
CA THR A 405 6.95 10.31 -16.17
C THR A 405 7.42 9.45 -17.33
N ILE A 406 6.67 8.42 -17.70
CA ILE A 406 6.96 7.61 -18.88
C ILE A 406 5.92 7.96 -19.93
N HIS A 407 6.36 8.58 -21.02
CA HIS A 407 5.47 9.02 -22.09
C HIS A 407 5.42 7.97 -23.20
N PHE A 408 4.25 7.37 -23.37
CA PHE A 408 4.01 6.40 -24.42
C PHE A 408 3.58 7.09 -25.70
N ASN A 409 4.25 6.73 -26.78
CA ASN A 409 3.87 7.10 -28.13
C ASN A 409 3.93 5.86 -29.03
N ARG A 410 3.51 5.99 -30.28
CA ARG A 410 3.63 4.89 -31.25
C ARG A 410 4.18 5.37 -32.57
N ARG A 411 5.17 4.64 -33.09
CA ARG A 411 5.82 4.92 -34.38
C ARG A 411 5.67 3.73 -35.30
N LEU A 412 5.40 4.00 -36.59
CA LEU A 412 5.38 2.96 -37.60
C LEU A 412 6.78 2.36 -37.75
N ASN A 413 6.87 1.04 -37.60
CA ASN A 413 8.05 0.28 -37.95
C ASN A 413 7.85 -0.31 -39.35
N GLU A 414 8.65 0.14 -40.32
CA GLU A 414 8.53 -0.27 -41.73
C GLU A 414 8.76 -1.77 -41.95
N LYS A 415 9.53 -2.42 -41.08
CA LYS A 415 9.82 -3.86 -41.18
C LYS A 415 8.62 -4.71 -40.75
N THR A 416 7.91 -4.30 -39.72
CA THR A 416 6.78 -5.05 -39.16
C THR A 416 5.43 -4.57 -39.68
N GLY A 417 5.38 -3.37 -40.25
CA GLY A 417 4.15 -2.69 -40.66
C GLY A 417 3.28 -2.23 -39.48
N LEU A 418 3.77 -2.33 -38.24
CA LEU A 418 3.03 -2.02 -37.03
C LEU A 418 3.44 -0.68 -36.42
N ARG A 419 2.48 -0.01 -35.78
CA ARG A 419 2.75 1.13 -34.90
C ARG A 419 3.19 0.61 -33.53
N GLU A 420 4.49 0.49 -33.37
CA GLU A 420 5.12 -0.06 -32.16
C GLU A 420 5.19 0.99 -31.06
N LEU A 421 5.11 0.52 -29.81
CA LEU A 421 5.24 1.38 -28.63
C LEU A 421 6.67 1.94 -28.58
N VAL A 422 6.77 3.25 -28.44
CA VAL A 422 8.03 3.96 -28.19
C VAL A 422 7.86 4.82 -26.94
N PHE A 423 8.99 5.15 -26.31
CA PHE A 423 9.04 5.97 -25.10
C PHE A 423 9.71 7.30 -25.47
N ASP A 424 9.04 8.41 -25.20
CA ASP A 424 9.54 9.76 -25.45
C ASP A 424 10.29 10.34 -24.24
#